data_AF-A0A9D5B8A7-F1
#
_entry.id   AF-A0A9D5B8A7-F1
#
_cell.length_a   1.000
_cell.length_b   1.000
_cell.length_c   1.000
_cell.angle_alpha   90.00
_cell.angle_beta   90.00
_cell.angle_gamma   90.00
#
_symmetry.space_group_name_H-M   'P 1'
#
loop_
_entity.id
_entity.type
_entity.pdbx_description
1 polymer ?
#
loop_
_entity_poly.entity_id
_entity_poly.type
_entity_poly.pdbx_seq_one_letter_code
_entity_poly.pdbx_strand_id
1 'polypeptide(L)'
;MPLDIDLNLYLSYEEEEITNVELNVNPSYVDLNVYPSYEEESNVNLNVNHSYEVAEEEYRDDLMNVGLSYEDVFHENEVGTHSSTSHIINHIDISLNETTVSTDVIYRIWRQINETGDACHKKTKNYGRKRVEIDFEKIRDISLPKRSTFRSLAKALGIRSKLILEKYVSEEVLRKNSSALKPHMKDDNMKQRLRFCLSMLEETTISHDPIFKSMYNIVHIDEKWFYMSKNSTNYYLLANEDDLYRTCRNKNYIQKVMFLVAVARPIFDDEDNVTFTGKIGGFPLVDKVLARRSSVNQSAGTLETKPITFITKDVSRMFLINKILPAIKEKWPREHACETIFIQQDNAPYHVSLDDEEFRVAASEGGFDIRLTCQPPNSPDLNVLGLDFFSIMQSLQQKKVVNSVDELIQVVENAYESFDIKSSKKNFLTLQSCMVEIMKRKGSNDYKISHMKKDVLFTQGRLPIRLKCDR
;
A
#
# COMPACT_ATOMS: atom_id res chain seq x y z
N MET A 1 0.40 -11.95 51.91
CA MET A 1 1.35 -11.10 51.18
C MET A 1 1.16 -11.38 49.70
N PRO A 2 0.86 -10.37 48.88
CA PRO A 2 0.31 -10.57 47.55
C PRO A 2 1.41 -10.87 46.54
N LEU A 3 1.07 -11.71 45.56
CA LEU A 3 1.78 -11.87 44.30
C LEU A 3 1.51 -10.64 43.43
N ASP A 4 2.54 -9.83 43.17
CA ASP A 4 2.51 -8.82 42.12
C ASP A 4 2.71 -9.50 40.76
N ILE A 5 1.61 -9.62 40.03
CA ILE A 5 1.58 -10.02 38.62
C ILE A 5 1.77 -8.74 37.82
N ASP A 6 2.96 -8.57 37.24
CA ASP A 6 3.30 -7.44 36.38
C ASP A 6 2.67 -7.65 34.98
N LEU A 7 1.51 -7.03 34.77
CA LEU A 7 0.74 -7.02 33.53
C LEU A 7 1.31 -5.98 32.54
N ASN A 8 2.47 -6.28 31.94
CA ASN A 8 2.95 -5.53 30.77
C ASN A 8 2.29 -6.07 29.48
N LEU A 9 1.07 -5.61 29.24
CA LEU A 9 0.30 -5.90 28.02
C LEU A 9 0.70 -4.92 26.91
N TYR A 10 1.81 -5.17 26.22
CA TYR A 10 2.11 -4.49 24.95
C TYR A 10 1.32 -5.18 23.83
N LEU A 11 0.29 -4.47 23.32
CA LEU A 11 -0.48 -4.87 22.16
C LEU A 11 0.42 -4.82 20.92
N SER A 12 0.72 -6.00 20.38
CA SER A 12 1.24 -6.16 19.02
C SER A 12 0.17 -5.70 18.03
N TYR A 13 0.38 -4.56 17.37
CA TYR A 13 -0.44 -4.18 16.23
C TYR A 13 -0.16 -5.16 15.08
N GLU A 14 -1.20 -5.87 14.66
CA GLU A 14 -1.20 -6.68 13.44
C GLU A 14 -1.02 -5.75 12.23
N GLU A 15 -0.05 -6.08 11.39
CA GLU A 15 0.35 -5.32 10.19
C GLU A 15 -0.72 -5.48 9.09
N GLU A 16 -1.13 -4.37 8.48
CA GLU A 16 -1.92 -4.38 7.24
C GLU A 16 -1.02 -4.73 6.05
N GLU A 17 -1.52 -5.62 5.19
CA GLU A 17 -0.94 -5.97 3.90
C GLU A 17 -1.00 -4.77 2.95
N ILE A 18 0.16 -4.31 2.47
CA ILE A 18 0.26 -3.47 1.27
C ILE A 18 0.87 -4.34 0.17
N THR A 19 0.02 -4.83 -0.73
CA THR A 19 0.43 -5.32 -2.05
C THR A 19 0.62 -4.12 -2.97
N ASN A 20 1.86 -3.83 -3.35
CA ASN A 20 2.27 -3.28 -4.64
C ASN A 20 3.81 -3.16 -4.66
N VAL A 21 4.46 -4.08 -5.38
CA VAL A 21 5.86 -3.95 -5.79
C VAL A 21 5.84 -4.01 -7.31
N GLU A 22 6.08 -2.87 -7.96
CA GLU A 22 6.33 -2.81 -9.41
C GLU A 22 7.67 -3.51 -9.71
N LEU A 23 7.63 -4.54 -10.54
CA LEU A 23 8.80 -5.15 -11.15
C LEU A 23 8.96 -4.59 -12.56
N ASN A 24 9.97 -3.75 -12.77
CA ASN A 24 10.44 -3.37 -14.09
C ASN A 24 11.24 -4.54 -14.69
N VAL A 25 10.67 -5.23 -15.68
CA VAL A 25 11.42 -6.17 -16.54
C VAL A 25 11.14 -5.83 -17.99
N ASN A 26 12.18 -5.36 -18.69
CA ASN A 26 12.21 -5.20 -20.14
C ASN A 26 12.12 -6.59 -20.82
N PRO A 27 11.28 -6.79 -21.86
CA PRO A 27 11.17 -8.08 -22.52
C PRO A 27 12.13 -8.16 -23.72
N SER A 28 12.96 -9.21 -23.75
CA SER A 28 13.44 -9.75 -25.02
C SER A 28 13.26 -11.27 -25.03
N TYR A 29 12.69 -11.72 -26.14
CA TYR A 29 12.40 -13.09 -26.57
C TYR A 29 11.11 -13.78 -26.09
N VAL A 30 10.25 -13.96 -27.10
CA VAL A 30 9.04 -14.76 -27.20
C VAL A 30 9.43 -16.20 -27.56
N ASP A 31 8.79 -17.19 -26.92
CA ASP A 31 8.27 -18.35 -27.67
C ASP A 31 6.99 -18.90 -27.02
N LEU A 32 6.18 -19.48 -27.89
CA LEU A 32 4.75 -19.66 -27.91
C LEU A 32 4.30 -20.86 -27.09
N ASN A 33 3.36 -20.63 -26.17
CA ASN A 33 2.10 -21.38 -25.98
C ASN A 33 1.56 -21.14 -24.57
N VAL A 34 0.46 -20.38 -24.48
CA VAL A 34 -0.77 -20.67 -23.72
C VAL A 34 -1.56 -19.36 -23.62
N TYR A 35 -2.82 -19.42 -24.05
CA TYR A 35 -3.77 -18.32 -24.16
C TYR A 35 -4.02 -17.56 -22.84
N PRO A 36 -4.37 -16.26 -22.93
CA PRO A 36 -4.55 -15.36 -21.80
C PRO A 36 -6.02 -15.31 -21.36
N SER A 37 -6.25 -15.01 -20.08
CA SER A 37 -7.48 -14.34 -19.63
C SER A 37 -7.09 -13.15 -18.77
N TYR A 38 -7.13 -11.99 -19.42
CA TYR A 38 -7.33 -10.65 -18.88
C TYR A 38 -8.59 -10.61 -17.98
N GLU A 39 -8.85 -9.62 -17.12
CA GLU A 39 -8.49 -8.22 -17.21
C GLU A 39 -8.63 -7.53 -15.84
N GLU A 40 -7.74 -6.56 -15.60
CA GLU A 40 -7.92 -5.45 -14.67
C GLU A 40 -8.88 -4.43 -15.28
N GLU A 41 -9.90 -3.96 -14.55
CA GLU A 41 -10.66 -2.79 -14.96
C GLU A 41 -10.08 -1.53 -14.30
N SER A 42 -9.46 -0.69 -15.12
CA SER A 42 -9.32 0.74 -14.87
C SER A 42 -10.27 1.49 -15.81
N ASN A 43 -11.24 2.19 -15.21
CA ASN A 43 -12.20 3.02 -15.93
C ASN A 43 -11.53 4.28 -16.49
N VAL A 44 -11.40 4.37 -17.82
CA VAL A 44 -11.17 5.63 -18.54
C VAL A 44 -12.25 5.77 -19.62
N ASN A 45 -13.16 6.72 -19.41
CA ASN A 45 -14.06 7.22 -20.45
C ASN A 45 -13.25 8.04 -21.47
N LEU A 46 -13.13 7.55 -22.70
CA LEU A 46 -12.85 8.37 -23.87
C LEU A 46 -13.89 8.08 -24.96
N ASN A 47 -14.58 9.15 -25.33
CA ASN A 47 -15.65 9.22 -26.31
C ASN A 47 -15.01 9.17 -27.71
N VAL A 48 -15.28 8.12 -28.50
CA VAL A 48 -14.82 8.00 -29.90
C VAL A 48 -15.98 8.29 -30.82
N ASN A 49 -15.89 9.42 -31.55
CA ASN A 49 -16.55 9.59 -32.83
C ASN A 49 -15.46 9.98 -33.83
N HIS A 50 -15.51 9.35 -35.01
CA HIS A 50 -14.68 9.54 -36.20
C HIS A 50 -13.24 9.01 -36.15
N SER A 51 -12.99 7.89 -36.84
CA SER A 51 -12.55 7.94 -38.25
C SER A 51 -12.30 6.53 -38.79
N TYR A 52 -13.33 5.99 -39.47
CA TYR A 52 -13.22 4.97 -40.51
C TYR A 52 -12.50 5.61 -41.70
N GLU A 53 -11.37 5.05 -42.14
CA GLU A 53 -10.86 5.17 -43.54
C GLU A 53 -9.50 4.48 -43.81
N VAL A 54 -8.91 3.71 -42.88
CA VAL A 54 -7.58 3.09 -43.09
C VAL A 54 -7.60 1.54 -43.07
N ALA A 55 -8.78 0.91 -43.11
CA ALA A 55 -8.93 -0.55 -43.02
C ALA A 55 -9.43 -1.21 -44.33
N GLU A 56 -9.24 -0.56 -45.49
CA GLU A 56 -9.64 -1.11 -46.79
C GLU A 56 -8.48 -1.64 -47.66
N GLU A 57 -7.21 -1.46 -47.28
CA GLU A 57 -6.08 -1.90 -48.11
C GLU A 57 -5.48 -3.26 -47.71
N GLU A 58 -5.70 -3.74 -46.47
CA GLU A 58 -5.05 -4.98 -45.99
C GLU A 58 -5.87 -6.26 -46.30
N TYR A 59 -7.13 -6.12 -46.73
CA TYR A 59 -8.02 -7.24 -47.09
C TYR A 59 -7.93 -7.66 -48.58
N ARG A 60 -7.14 -6.93 -49.39
CA ARG A 60 -6.99 -7.21 -50.83
C ARG A 60 -5.93 -8.27 -51.15
N ASP A 61 -4.95 -8.49 -50.28
CA ASP A 61 -3.83 -9.40 -50.57
C ASP A 61 -4.15 -10.88 -50.25
N ASP A 62 -5.08 -11.14 -49.33
CA ASP A 62 -5.47 -12.53 -48.99
C ASP A 62 -6.42 -13.18 -50.01
N LEU A 63 -7.11 -12.38 -50.85
CA LEU A 63 -8.02 -12.88 -51.89
C LEU A 63 -7.30 -13.36 -53.16
N MET A 64 -6.03 -13.01 -53.36
CA MET A 64 -5.24 -13.43 -54.53
C MET A 64 -4.69 -14.86 -54.42
N ASN A 65 -4.68 -15.48 -53.24
CA ASN A 65 -4.12 -16.83 -53.03
C ASN A 65 -5.08 -17.99 -53.36
N VAL A 66 -6.31 -17.72 -53.79
CA VAL A 66 -7.31 -18.75 -54.14
C VAL A 66 -7.74 -18.71 -55.62
N GLY A 67 -7.09 -17.90 -56.47
CA GLY A 67 -7.19 -18.03 -57.93
C GLY A 67 -8.58 -17.76 -58.54
N LEU A 68 -9.35 -16.81 -58.01
CA LEU A 68 -10.62 -16.35 -58.59
C LEU A 68 -10.51 -14.87 -59.00
N SER A 69 -10.82 -14.53 -60.26
CA SER A 69 -10.84 -13.14 -60.74
C SER A 69 -12.10 -12.41 -60.27
N TYR A 70 -11.92 -11.15 -59.85
CA TYR A 70 -12.92 -10.29 -59.21
C TYR A 70 -14.04 -9.80 -60.16
N GLU A 71 -14.10 -10.28 -61.40
CA GLU A 71 -14.98 -9.76 -62.45
C GLU A 71 -16.18 -10.67 -62.78
N ASP A 72 -16.34 -11.84 -62.14
CA ASP A 72 -17.46 -12.76 -62.41
C ASP A 72 -18.62 -12.69 -61.39
N VAL A 73 -18.58 -11.79 -60.40
CA VAL A 73 -19.53 -11.80 -59.26
C VAL A 73 -20.65 -10.75 -59.33
N PHE A 74 -20.63 -9.80 -60.27
CA PHE A 74 -21.69 -8.79 -60.38
C PHE A 74 -22.20 -8.59 -61.81
N HIS A 75 -23.04 -9.51 -62.27
CA HIS A 75 -24.07 -9.19 -63.26
C HIS A 75 -25.30 -10.07 -63.06
N GLU A 76 -26.28 -9.59 -62.29
CA GLU A 76 -27.68 -9.90 -62.54
C GLU A 76 -28.45 -8.58 -62.63
N ASN A 77 -28.88 -8.24 -63.85
CA ASN A 77 -30.15 -7.59 -64.11
C ASN A 77 -30.49 -7.80 -65.58
N GLU A 78 -31.18 -8.91 -65.84
CA GLU A 78 -32.50 -8.95 -66.50
C GLU A 78 -32.70 -10.30 -67.22
N VAL A 79 -33.85 -10.92 -66.90
CA VAL A 79 -34.52 -12.04 -67.60
C VAL A 79 -34.02 -13.47 -67.35
N GLY A 80 -34.85 -14.26 -66.65
CA GLY A 80 -35.07 -15.67 -67.00
C GLY A 80 -34.65 -16.75 -66.00
N THR A 81 -35.64 -17.22 -65.22
CA THR A 81 -35.91 -18.64 -64.87
C THR A 81 -34.77 -19.60 -64.52
N HIS A 82 -34.80 -20.09 -63.27
CA HIS A 82 -34.37 -21.43 -62.84
C HIS A 82 -32.93 -21.88 -63.17
N SER A 83 -31.91 -21.40 -62.44
CA SER A 83 -30.58 -22.06 -62.45
C SER A 83 -29.70 -21.86 -61.20
N SER A 84 -29.95 -20.86 -60.34
CA SER A 84 -28.95 -20.45 -59.33
C SER A 84 -28.91 -21.27 -58.02
N THR A 85 -29.81 -22.23 -57.80
CA THR A 85 -29.78 -23.09 -56.59
C THR A 85 -28.83 -24.28 -56.70
N SER A 86 -28.44 -24.71 -57.91
CA SER A 86 -27.57 -25.89 -58.11
C SER A 86 -26.09 -25.60 -57.87
N HIS A 87 -25.62 -24.39 -58.20
CA HIS A 87 -24.20 -24.02 -58.09
C HIS A 87 -23.76 -23.79 -56.64
N ILE A 88 -24.65 -23.27 -55.78
CA ILE A 88 -24.36 -23.07 -54.35
C ILE A 88 -24.32 -24.41 -53.60
N ILE A 89 -25.16 -25.37 -53.99
CA ILE A 89 -25.17 -26.72 -53.38
C ILE A 89 -23.86 -27.46 -53.70
N ASN A 90 -23.32 -27.34 -54.92
CA ASN A 90 -22.08 -28.01 -55.31
C ASN A 90 -20.83 -27.45 -54.61
N HIS A 91 -20.77 -26.15 -54.28
CA HIS A 91 -19.63 -25.59 -53.56
C HIS A 91 -19.59 -25.99 -52.08
N ILE A 92 -20.74 -26.27 -51.46
CA ILE A 92 -20.82 -26.81 -50.10
C ILE A 92 -20.37 -28.28 -50.09
N ASP A 93 -20.69 -29.06 -51.13
CA ASP A 93 -20.26 -30.46 -51.27
C ASP A 93 -18.74 -30.62 -51.41
N ILE A 94 -18.04 -29.67 -52.05
CA ILE A 94 -16.59 -29.74 -52.25
C ILE A 94 -15.82 -29.52 -50.93
N SER A 95 -16.35 -28.75 -49.97
CA SER A 95 -15.67 -28.52 -48.67
C SER A 95 -16.01 -29.56 -47.58
N LEU A 96 -16.93 -30.49 -47.86
CA LEU A 96 -17.43 -31.48 -46.88
C LEU A 96 -16.53 -32.72 -46.75
N ASN A 97 -15.65 -32.98 -47.72
CA ASN A 97 -14.75 -34.15 -47.66
C ASN A 97 -13.58 -34.01 -46.68
N GLU A 98 -13.37 -32.83 -46.08
CA GLU A 98 -12.26 -32.59 -45.13
C GLU A 98 -12.72 -32.26 -43.71
N THR A 99 -14.03 -32.23 -43.44
CA THR A 99 -14.54 -31.90 -42.09
C THR A 99 -15.41 -33.04 -41.53
N THR A 100 -15.13 -33.46 -40.30
CA THR A 100 -15.87 -34.53 -39.58
C THR A 100 -17.23 -34.06 -39.05
N VAL A 101 -17.73 -32.93 -39.54
CA VAL A 101 -18.92 -32.25 -39.02
C VAL A 101 -20.10 -32.52 -39.94
N SER A 102 -21.24 -32.92 -39.37
CA SER A 102 -22.46 -33.22 -40.12
C SER A 102 -22.95 -32.00 -40.93
N THR A 103 -23.42 -32.28 -42.14
CA THR A 103 -24.07 -31.33 -43.06
C THR A 103 -25.17 -30.51 -42.40
N ASP A 104 -25.95 -31.11 -41.49
CA ASP A 104 -27.02 -30.45 -40.74
C ASP A 104 -26.49 -29.34 -39.83
N VAL A 105 -25.30 -29.54 -39.23
CA VAL A 105 -24.66 -28.55 -38.36
C VAL A 105 -24.17 -27.37 -39.18
N ILE A 106 -23.57 -27.64 -40.34
CA ILE A 106 -23.10 -26.61 -41.27
C ILE A 106 -24.28 -25.77 -41.75
N TYR A 107 -25.37 -26.41 -42.16
CA TYR A 107 -26.58 -25.71 -42.61
C TYR A 107 -27.18 -24.85 -41.50
N ARG A 108 -27.16 -25.33 -40.26
CA ARG A 108 -27.67 -24.60 -39.09
C ARG A 108 -26.81 -23.37 -38.75
N ILE A 109 -25.48 -23.48 -38.85
CA ILE A 109 -24.56 -22.36 -38.64
C ILE A 109 -24.69 -21.34 -39.76
N TRP A 110 -24.74 -21.79 -41.01
CA TRP A 110 -24.89 -20.91 -42.18
C TRP A 110 -26.20 -20.10 -42.13
N ARG A 111 -27.31 -20.77 -41.78
CA ARG A 111 -28.59 -20.07 -41.54
C ARG A 111 -28.49 -19.03 -40.43
N GLN A 112 -27.77 -19.33 -39.35
CA GLN A 112 -27.57 -18.39 -38.24
C GLN A 112 -26.75 -17.16 -38.67
N ILE A 113 -25.71 -17.35 -39.48
CA ILE A 113 -24.90 -16.26 -40.03
C ILE A 113 -25.76 -15.37 -40.92
N ASN A 114 -26.59 -15.93 -41.81
CA ASN A 114 -27.47 -15.13 -42.66
C ASN A 114 -28.51 -14.33 -41.87
N GLU A 115 -29.00 -14.86 -40.76
CA GLU A 115 -30.02 -14.19 -39.94
C GLU A 115 -29.42 -13.16 -38.96
N THR A 116 -28.18 -13.36 -38.48
CA THR A 116 -27.62 -12.53 -37.40
C THR A 116 -26.21 -11.99 -37.62
N GLY A 117 -25.55 -12.32 -38.72
CA GLY A 117 -24.17 -11.94 -39.01
C GLY A 117 -23.11 -12.65 -38.14
N ASP A 118 -23.51 -13.59 -37.28
CA ASP A 118 -22.64 -14.19 -36.26
C ASP A 118 -22.73 -15.74 -36.24
N ALA A 119 -21.58 -16.39 -36.36
CA ALA A 119 -21.39 -17.83 -36.33
C ALA A 119 -21.21 -18.41 -34.91
N CYS A 120 -21.09 -17.57 -33.87
CA CYS A 120 -20.83 -18.03 -32.51
C CYS A 120 -21.96 -18.92 -31.96
N HIS A 121 -21.59 -19.93 -31.18
CA HIS A 121 -22.54 -20.89 -30.63
C HIS A 121 -23.53 -20.22 -29.67
N LYS A 122 -24.82 -20.14 -30.04
CA LYS A 122 -25.92 -19.64 -29.19
C LYS A 122 -26.39 -20.68 -28.17
N LYS A 123 -25.56 -21.05 -27.18
CA LYS A 123 -26.04 -21.86 -26.04
C LYS A 123 -27.12 -21.05 -25.32
N THR A 124 -28.39 -21.38 -25.54
CA THR A 124 -29.54 -20.68 -24.96
C THR A 124 -29.63 -20.96 -23.45
N LYS A 125 -29.13 -20.04 -22.62
CA LYS A 125 -29.41 -19.73 -21.19
C LYS A 125 -29.55 -20.87 -20.13
N ASN A 126 -29.57 -22.14 -20.51
CA ASN A 126 -29.81 -23.31 -19.65
C ASN A 126 -28.60 -24.26 -19.61
N TYR A 127 -27.40 -23.69 -19.66
CA TYR A 127 -26.17 -24.46 -19.49
C TYR A 127 -25.47 -23.99 -18.22
N GLY A 128 -25.20 -24.94 -17.31
CA GLY A 128 -24.59 -24.70 -16.01
C GLY A 128 -25.52 -24.99 -14.83
N ARG A 129 -24.92 -25.15 -13.65
CA ARG A 129 -25.65 -25.33 -12.39
C ARG A 129 -26.39 -24.03 -12.06
N LYS A 130 -27.71 -24.11 -11.79
CA LYS A 130 -28.50 -22.95 -11.35
C LYS A 130 -27.83 -22.30 -10.14
N ARG A 131 -27.69 -20.97 -10.17
CA ARG A 131 -27.13 -20.19 -9.05
C ARG A 131 -27.97 -20.49 -7.80
N VAL A 132 -27.30 -20.78 -6.69
CA VAL A 132 -27.97 -20.88 -5.40
C VAL A 132 -28.36 -19.46 -5.03
N GLU A 133 -29.66 -19.18 -4.99
CA GLU A 133 -30.18 -17.89 -4.56
C GLU A 133 -29.96 -17.79 -3.04
N ILE A 134 -28.98 -16.97 -2.65
CA ILE A 134 -28.63 -16.74 -1.25
C ILE A 134 -29.20 -15.39 -0.87
N ASP A 135 -30.06 -15.40 0.14
CA ASP A 135 -30.54 -14.18 0.77
C ASP A 135 -29.44 -13.62 1.69
N PHE A 136 -28.68 -12.65 1.16
CA PHE A 136 -27.59 -12.01 1.88
C PHE A 136 -28.05 -11.09 3.01
N GLU A 137 -29.32 -10.69 3.06
CA GLU A 137 -29.84 -9.88 4.17
C GLU A 137 -29.75 -10.66 5.50
N LYS A 138 -29.89 -11.98 5.46
CA LYS A 138 -29.68 -12.87 6.62
C LYS A 138 -28.29 -12.78 7.23
N ILE A 139 -27.29 -12.29 6.49
CA ILE A 139 -25.96 -12.05 7.07
C ILE A 139 -26.05 -11.04 8.20
N ARG A 140 -26.93 -10.04 8.11
CA ARG A 140 -27.09 -8.99 9.13
C ARG A 140 -27.55 -9.53 10.48
N ASP A 141 -28.25 -10.66 10.48
CA ASP A 141 -28.74 -11.33 11.70
C ASP A 141 -27.70 -12.29 12.31
N ILE A 142 -26.67 -12.68 11.56
CA ILE A 142 -25.61 -13.58 12.03
C ILE A 142 -24.65 -12.83 12.95
N SER A 143 -24.28 -13.34 14.12
CA SER A 143 -23.32 -12.65 14.99
C SER A 143 -21.94 -12.47 14.33
N LEU A 144 -21.25 -11.35 14.59
CA LEU A 144 -19.94 -11.04 13.99
C LEU A 144 -18.89 -12.17 14.14
N PRO A 145 -18.77 -12.88 15.29
CA PRO A 145 -17.82 -14.00 15.40
C PRO A 145 -18.05 -15.12 14.39
N LYS A 146 -19.31 -15.31 13.94
CA LYS A 146 -19.67 -16.28 12.89
C LYS A 146 -19.41 -15.76 11.48
N ARG A 147 -19.10 -14.47 11.30
CA ARG A 147 -18.75 -13.85 10.01
C ARG A 147 -17.23 -13.79 9.75
N SER A 148 -16.40 -14.23 10.69
CA SER A 148 -14.93 -14.08 10.66
C SER A 148 -14.22 -14.88 9.57
N THR A 149 -14.76 -16.03 9.18
CA THR A 149 -14.19 -16.90 8.14
C THR A 149 -15.28 -17.37 7.19
N PHE A 150 -14.93 -17.60 5.92
CA PHE A 150 -15.88 -18.14 4.95
C PHE A 150 -16.52 -19.45 5.40
N ARG A 151 -15.76 -20.30 6.12
CA ARG A 151 -16.29 -21.56 6.66
C ARG A 151 -17.39 -21.33 7.70
N SER A 152 -17.16 -20.42 8.65
CA SER A 152 -18.13 -20.12 9.71
C SER A 152 -19.39 -19.45 9.14
N LEU A 153 -19.21 -18.50 8.22
CA LEU A 153 -20.29 -17.80 7.57
C LEU A 153 -21.14 -18.73 6.69
N ALA A 154 -20.50 -19.61 5.91
CA ALA A 154 -21.19 -20.60 5.10
C ALA A 154 -22.05 -21.53 5.97
N LYS A 155 -21.51 -22.01 7.09
CA LYS A 155 -22.27 -22.83 8.05
C LYS A 155 -23.47 -22.08 8.63
N ALA A 156 -23.31 -20.81 8.98
CA ALA A 156 -24.39 -19.98 9.52
C ALA A 156 -25.50 -19.69 8.49
N LEU A 157 -25.15 -19.58 7.20
CA LEU A 157 -26.09 -19.39 6.10
C LEU A 157 -26.67 -20.71 5.53
N GLY A 158 -26.25 -21.87 6.05
CA GLY A 158 -26.65 -23.17 5.50
C GLY A 158 -26.06 -23.47 4.11
N ILE A 159 -24.98 -22.78 3.73
CA ILE A 159 -24.29 -22.95 2.45
C ILE A 159 -23.30 -24.10 2.56
N ARG A 160 -23.38 -25.05 1.62
CA ARG A 160 -22.53 -26.26 1.62
C ARG A 160 -21.06 -25.99 1.26
N SER A 161 -20.77 -24.97 0.47
CA SER A 161 -19.42 -24.67 -0.02
C SER A 161 -19.00 -23.24 0.28
N LYS A 162 -17.85 -23.07 0.93
CA LYS A 162 -17.25 -21.75 1.18
C LYS A 162 -16.85 -21.02 -0.11
N LEU A 163 -16.57 -21.76 -1.19
CA LEU A 163 -16.14 -21.20 -2.48
C LEU A 163 -17.22 -20.28 -3.08
N ILE A 164 -18.48 -20.51 -2.72
CA ILE A 164 -19.58 -19.64 -3.13
C ILE A 164 -19.38 -18.24 -2.55
N LEU A 165 -19.00 -18.13 -1.27
CA LEU A 165 -18.74 -16.84 -0.63
C LEU A 165 -17.48 -16.17 -1.17
N GLU A 166 -16.43 -16.94 -1.49
CA GLU A 166 -15.21 -16.42 -2.14
C GLU A 166 -15.55 -15.78 -3.49
N LYS A 167 -16.39 -16.44 -4.30
CA LYS A 167 -16.90 -15.90 -5.55
C LYS A 167 -17.74 -14.63 -5.35
N TYR A 168 -18.58 -14.56 -4.33
CA TYR A 168 -19.34 -13.34 -4.04
C TYR A 168 -18.49 -12.20 -3.52
N VAL A 169 -17.29 -12.49 -2.98
CA VAL A 169 -16.29 -11.45 -2.71
C VAL A 169 -15.62 -10.98 -3.99
N SER A 170 -15.28 -11.87 -4.93
CA SER A 170 -14.74 -11.46 -6.24
C SER A 170 -15.75 -10.74 -7.12
N GLU A 171 -17.05 -11.02 -6.97
CA GLU A 171 -18.15 -10.29 -7.64
C GLU A 171 -18.59 -9.02 -6.87
N GLU A 172 -17.82 -8.58 -5.85
CA GLU A 172 -18.08 -7.39 -5.01
C GLU A 172 -19.43 -7.33 -4.27
N VAL A 173 -20.21 -8.41 -4.27
CA VAL A 173 -21.46 -8.53 -3.50
C VAL A 173 -21.18 -8.56 -2.01
N LEU A 174 -20.08 -9.22 -1.61
CA LEU A 174 -19.58 -9.24 -0.24
C LEU A 174 -18.23 -8.53 -0.18
N ARG A 175 -18.00 -7.78 0.89
CA ARG A 175 -16.69 -7.17 1.16
C ARG A 175 -16.06 -7.74 2.42
N LYS A 176 -14.76 -8.03 2.35
CA LYS A 176 -13.94 -8.26 3.54
C LYS A 176 -13.74 -6.93 4.26
N ASN A 177 -13.83 -6.93 5.58
CA ASN A 177 -13.54 -5.76 6.41
C ASN A 177 -12.61 -6.19 7.53
N SER A 178 -11.35 -5.78 7.47
CA SER A 178 -10.42 -5.89 8.58
C SER A 178 -10.73 -4.76 9.57
N SER A 179 -10.89 -5.09 10.85
CA SER A 179 -11.18 -4.11 11.90
C SER A 179 -10.09 -4.18 12.95
N ALA A 180 -9.05 -3.37 12.79
CA ALA A 180 -7.98 -3.26 13.76
C ALA A 180 -8.49 -2.71 15.10
N LEU A 181 -7.95 -3.21 16.20
CA LEU A 181 -8.23 -2.67 17.53
C LEU A 181 -7.56 -1.30 17.65
N LYS A 182 -8.37 -0.28 17.90
CA LYS A 182 -7.91 1.10 18.12
C LYS A 182 -7.96 1.43 19.62
N PRO A 183 -7.05 2.29 20.12
CA PRO A 183 -7.14 2.79 21.49
C PRO A 183 -8.50 3.41 21.77
N HIS A 184 -9.07 3.11 22.94
CA HIS A 184 -10.30 3.74 23.37
C HIS A 184 -10.04 5.22 23.70
N MET A 185 -10.83 6.11 23.10
CA MET A 185 -10.69 7.55 23.25
C MET A 185 -11.63 8.09 24.32
N LYS A 186 -11.05 8.74 25.34
CA LYS A 186 -11.82 9.53 26.31
C LYS A 186 -12.16 10.89 25.73
N ASP A 187 -13.22 11.53 26.22
CA ASP A 187 -13.62 12.88 25.81
C ASP A 187 -12.48 13.90 25.94
N ASP A 188 -11.68 13.80 26.99
CA ASP A 188 -10.54 14.69 27.18
C ASP A 188 -9.45 14.47 26.12
N ASN A 189 -9.15 13.22 25.78
CA ASN A 189 -8.22 12.89 24.70
C ASN A 189 -8.71 13.44 23.35
N MET A 190 -10.03 13.33 23.08
CA MET A 190 -10.64 13.88 21.86
C MET A 190 -10.53 15.41 21.82
N LYS A 191 -10.79 16.10 22.94
CA LYS A 191 -10.61 17.56 23.04
C LYS A 191 -9.16 17.98 22.85
N GLN A 192 -8.21 17.26 23.43
CA GLN A 192 -6.78 17.53 23.25
C GLN A 192 -6.36 17.37 21.78
N ARG A 193 -6.82 16.31 21.12
CA ARG A 193 -6.61 16.11 19.67
C ARG A 193 -7.18 17.23 18.83
N LEU A 194 -8.38 17.70 19.13
CA LEU A 194 -8.98 18.84 18.45
C LEU A 194 -8.16 20.12 18.63
N ARG A 195 -7.80 20.46 19.87
CA ARG A 195 -6.96 21.63 20.16
C ARG A 195 -5.64 21.58 19.41
N PHE A 196 -5.01 20.41 19.36
CA PHE A 196 -3.78 20.21 18.61
C PHE A 196 -3.99 20.43 17.10
N CYS A 197 -5.01 19.81 16.50
CA CYS A 197 -5.29 20.01 15.07
C CYS A 197 -5.58 21.49 14.73
N LEU A 198 -6.34 22.19 15.59
CA LEU A 198 -6.61 23.62 15.44
C LEU A 198 -5.34 24.47 15.57
N SER A 199 -4.42 24.12 16.49
CA SER A 199 -3.14 24.82 16.65
C SER A 199 -2.21 24.68 15.44
N MET A 200 -2.46 23.69 14.59
CA MET A 200 -1.75 23.48 13.32
C MET A 200 -2.32 24.29 12.16
N LEU A 201 -3.40 25.06 12.36
CA LEU A 201 -3.92 26.00 11.36
C LEU A 201 -3.16 27.33 11.41
N GLU A 202 -3.06 27.97 10.25
CA GLU A 202 -2.45 29.30 10.09
C GLU A 202 -3.43 30.36 10.60
N GLU A 203 -3.07 31.07 11.67
CA GLU A 203 -3.97 31.98 12.41
C GLU A 203 -4.61 33.05 11.51
N THR A 204 -3.84 33.58 10.56
CA THR A 204 -4.27 34.62 9.62
C THR A 204 -5.35 34.15 8.64
N THR A 205 -5.49 32.84 8.45
CA THR A 205 -6.39 32.25 7.45
C THR A 205 -7.71 31.75 8.03
N ILE A 206 -7.80 31.59 9.36
CA ILE A 206 -8.93 30.96 10.07
C ILE A 206 -10.27 31.67 9.79
N SER A 207 -10.28 32.99 9.62
CA SER A 207 -11.51 33.77 9.42
C SER A 207 -12.18 33.58 8.05
N HIS A 208 -11.42 33.17 7.03
CA HIS A 208 -11.88 33.13 5.65
C HIS A 208 -11.76 31.74 5.03
N ASP A 209 -10.53 31.21 4.96
CA ASP A 209 -10.20 29.97 4.28
C ASP A 209 -9.07 29.25 5.04
N PRO A 210 -9.41 28.51 6.12
CA PRO A 210 -8.41 27.94 7.02
C PRO A 210 -7.45 27.00 6.30
N ILE A 211 -6.15 27.27 6.41
CA ILE A 211 -5.08 26.47 5.81
C ILE A 211 -4.14 25.98 6.93
N PHE A 212 -3.62 24.76 6.81
CA PHE A 212 -2.60 24.28 7.76
C PHE A 212 -1.29 25.06 7.64
N LYS A 213 -0.54 25.16 8.73
CA LYS A 213 0.87 25.56 8.72
C LYS A 213 1.68 24.65 7.78
N SER A 214 2.77 25.18 7.24
CA SER A 214 3.65 24.44 6.32
C SER A 214 4.33 23.23 6.98
N MET A 215 4.60 23.33 8.30
CA MET A 215 5.34 22.35 9.10
C MET A 215 6.82 22.20 8.69
N TYR A 216 7.42 23.19 8.02
CA TYR A 216 8.85 23.16 7.67
C TYR A 216 9.77 23.24 8.89
N ASN A 217 9.29 23.83 9.99
CA ASN A 217 10.03 23.98 11.23
C ASN A 217 9.75 22.88 12.27
N ILE A 218 9.17 21.74 11.86
CA ILE A 218 8.85 20.63 12.76
C ILE A 218 9.68 19.39 12.38
N VAL A 219 10.39 18.85 13.36
CA VAL A 219 11.06 17.55 13.31
C VAL A 219 10.22 16.54 14.09
N HIS A 220 9.74 15.51 13.42
CA HIS A 220 9.07 14.40 14.08
C HIS A 220 10.10 13.37 14.52
N ILE A 221 10.01 12.95 15.79
CA ILE A 221 10.79 11.84 16.32
C ILE A 221 9.88 10.74 16.87
N ASP A 222 10.34 9.50 16.80
CA ASP A 222 9.67 8.34 17.38
C ASP A 222 10.63 7.14 17.42
N GLU A 223 10.35 6.19 18.31
CA GLU A 223 11.12 4.95 18.43
C GLU A 223 10.40 3.74 17.81
N LYS A 224 11.16 2.89 17.12
CA LYS A 224 10.63 1.65 16.52
C LYS A 224 11.53 0.46 16.77
N TRP A 225 10.94 -0.65 17.21
CA TRP A 225 11.59 -1.96 17.22
C TRP A 225 11.63 -2.58 15.82
N PHE A 226 12.83 -2.93 15.36
CA PHE A 226 13.07 -3.76 14.18
C PHE A 226 13.51 -5.15 14.62
N TYR A 227 12.92 -6.19 14.02
CA TYR A 227 13.14 -7.58 14.39
C TYR A 227 13.94 -8.29 13.30
N MET A 228 14.84 -9.19 13.70
CA MET A 228 15.61 -10.03 12.78
C MET A 228 14.70 -10.90 11.90
N SER A 229 13.55 -11.32 12.44
CA SER A 229 12.64 -12.24 11.76
C SER A 229 11.20 -12.04 12.23
N LYS A 230 10.22 -12.15 11.32
CA LYS A 230 8.80 -12.19 11.70
C LYS A 230 8.41 -13.56 12.25
N ASN A 231 7.40 -13.56 13.12
CA ASN A 231 6.78 -14.78 13.64
C ASN A 231 6.03 -15.58 12.57
N SER A 232 5.44 -14.91 11.59
CA SER A 232 4.74 -15.50 10.46
C SER A 232 4.98 -14.61 9.23
N THR A 233 5.27 -15.24 8.10
CA THR A 233 5.52 -14.59 6.81
C THR A 233 4.93 -15.46 5.73
N ASN A 234 4.20 -14.84 4.80
CA ASN A 234 3.72 -15.53 3.61
C ASN A 234 4.85 -15.54 2.57
N TYR A 235 5.12 -16.70 2.00
CA TYR A 235 6.04 -16.88 0.87
C TYR A 235 5.24 -17.43 -0.30
N TYR A 236 5.53 -16.92 -1.50
CA TYR A 236 5.02 -17.50 -2.74
C TYR A 236 6.07 -18.49 -3.24
N LEU A 237 5.70 -19.77 -3.23
CA LEU A 237 6.56 -20.89 -3.64
C LEU A 237 6.01 -21.51 -4.92
N LEU A 238 6.90 -22.11 -5.71
CA LEU A 238 6.44 -22.90 -6.87
C LEU A 238 5.66 -24.13 -6.39
N ALA A 239 4.75 -24.63 -7.23
CA ALA A 239 3.91 -25.79 -6.87
C ALA A 239 4.72 -27.07 -6.58
N ASN A 240 5.96 -27.14 -7.09
CA ASN A 240 6.90 -28.25 -6.88
C ASN A 240 8.04 -27.90 -5.92
N GLU A 241 8.00 -26.73 -5.27
CA GLU A 241 8.97 -26.32 -4.27
C GLU A 241 8.55 -26.83 -2.89
N ASP A 242 9.51 -27.32 -2.10
CA ASP A 242 9.25 -27.78 -0.74
C ASP A 242 8.89 -26.61 0.19
N ASP A 243 7.99 -26.86 1.14
CA ASP A 243 7.61 -25.88 2.14
C ASP A 243 8.81 -25.39 2.97
N LEU A 244 8.93 -24.08 3.17
CA LEU A 244 9.99 -23.52 4.02
C LEU A 244 9.77 -23.86 5.49
N TYR A 245 10.71 -24.61 6.06
CA TYR A 245 10.75 -24.89 7.49
C TYR A 245 11.61 -23.88 8.27
N ARG A 246 10.96 -22.92 8.95
CA ARG A 246 11.61 -21.93 9.82
C ARG A 246 11.44 -22.29 11.29
N THR A 247 12.55 -22.41 12.03
CA THR A 247 12.51 -22.73 13.47
C THR A 247 13.21 -21.68 14.31
N CYS A 248 12.68 -21.47 15.51
CA CYS A 248 13.37 -20.77 16.60
C CYS A 248 13.01 -21.47 17.91
N ARG A 249 13.93 -21.48 18.88
CA ARG A 249 13.68 -22.13 20.19
C ARG A 249 12.57 -21.43 20.97
N ASN A 250 12.53 -20.10 20.93
CA ASN A 250 11.46 -19.30 21.53
C ASN A 250 11.41 -17.94 20.82
N LYS A 251 10.19 -17.55 20.42
CA LYS A 251 9.90 -16.30 19.68
C LYS A 251 10.24 -15.04 20.48
N ASN A 252 10.23 -15.12 21.81
CA ASN A 252 10.58 -14.00 22.68
C ASN A 252 12.07 -13.64 22.65
N TYR A 253 12.94 -14.55 22.17
CA TYR A 253 14.37 -14.30 22.01
C TYR A 253 14.77 -13.94 20.57
N ILE A 254 13.80 -13.66 19.69
CA ILE A 254 14.12 -13.09 18.39
C ILE A 254 14.84 -11.76 18.63
N GLN A 255 16.07 -11.67 18.14
CA GLN A 255 16.88 -10.47 18.27
C GLN A 255 16.17 -9.29 17.62
N LYS A 256 16.24 -8.15 18.28
CA LYS A 256 15.60 -6.91 17.87
C LYS A 256 16.43 -5.71 18.29
N VAL A 257 16.38 -4.65 17.50
CA VAL A 257 17.07 -3.38 17.75
C VAL A 257 16.03 -2.28 17.69
N MET A 258 16.05 -1.38 18.66
CA MET A 258 15.24 -0.18 18.62
C MET A 258 16.00 0.93 17.92
N PHE A 259 15.31 1.70 17.08
CA PHE A 259 15.84 2.89 16.46
C PHE A 259 15.02 4.10 16.89
N LEU A 260 15.70 5.18 17.28
CA LEU A 260 15.13 6.51 17.35
C LEU A 260 15.30 7.17 15.99
N VAL A 261 14.21 7.52 15.34
CA VAL A 261 14.22 8.10 13.99
C VAL A 261 13.74 9.53 14.06
N ALA A 262 14.38 10.42 13.29
CA ALA A 262 14.05 11.82 13.18
C ALA A 262 13.88 12.25 11.73
N VAL A 263 12.72 12.81 11.40
CA VAL A 263 12.38 13.26 10.05
C VAL A 263 11.66 14.61 10.11
N ALA A 264 12.11 15.53 9.29
CA ALA A 264 11.49 16.81 8.99
C ALA A 264 10.84 16.79 7.61
N ARG A 265 10.10 17.84 7.29
CA ARG A 265 9.48 17.98 5.97
C ARG A 265 10.54 18.26 4.89
N PRO A 266 10.57 17.52 3.77
CA PRO A 266 11.49 17.84 2.68
C PRO A 266 11.13 19.18 2.01
N ILE A 267 12.14 19.91 1.57
CA ILE A 267 12.03 21.19 0.85
C ILE A 267 12.56 20.99 -0.58
N PHE A 268 11.84 21.60 -1.51
CA PHE A 268 12.13 21.57 -2.94
C PHE A 268 12.24 23.02 -3.42
N ASP A 269 13.09 23.27 -4.40
CA ASP A 269 13.12 24.55 -5.12
C ASP A 269 11.99 24.66 -6.15
N ASP A 270 11.93 25.79 -6.85
CA ASP A 270 10.91 26.06 -7.88
C ASP A 270 11.03 25.14 -9.12
N GLU A 271 12.15 24.44 -9.27
CA GLU A 271 12.41 23.46 -10.33
C GLU A 271 12.13 22.01 -9.86
N ASP A 272 11.53 21.83 -8.67
CA ASP A 272 11.28 20.53 -8.03
C ASP A 272 12.56 19.72 -7.70
N ASN A 273 13.72 20.37 -7.61
CA ASN A 273 14.93 19.76 -7.07
C ASN A 273 14.91 19.78 -5.55
N VAL A 274 15.45 18.73 -4.92
CA VAL A 274 15.50 18.63 -3.46
C VAL A 274 16.62 19.51 -2.90
N THR A 275 16.25 20.55 -2.14
CA THR A 275 17.21 21.39 -1.40
C THR A 275 17.43 20.90 0.02
N PHE A 276 16.41 20.29 0.62
CA PHE A 276 16.49 19.64 1.93
C PHE A 276 15.71 18.33 1.92
N THR A 277 16.37 17.22 2.23
CA THR A 277 15.76 15.89 2.16
C THR A 277 14.75 15.62 3.28
N GLY A 278 14.77 16.41 4.36
CA GLY A 278 14.01 16.14 5.58
C GLY A 278 14.59 15.01 6.43
N LYS A 279 15.61 14.28 5.98
CA LYS A 279 16.20 13.16 6.73
C LYS A 279 17.19 13.67 7.77
N ILE A 280 16.80 13.65 9.05
CA ILE A 280 17.70 14.06 10.14
C ILE A 280 18.59 12.89 10.56
N GLY A 281 18.01 11.74 10.91
CA GLY A 281 18.78 10.52 11.17
C GLY A 281 17.96 9.37 11.76
N GLY A 282 18.48 8.16 11.61
CA GLY A 282 18.01 6.97 12.33
C GLY A 282 19.13 6.46 13.24
N PHE A 283 18.90 6.46 14.54
CA PHE A 283 19.91 6.18 15.55
C PHE A 283 19.59 4.86 16.25
N PRO A 284 20.42 3.81 16.10
CA PRO A 284 20.22 2.56 16.82
C PRO A 284 20.49 2.73 18.31
N LEU A 285 19.60 2.23 19.16
CA LEU A 285 19.77 2.20 20.61
C LEU A 285 20.58 0.95 20.99
N VAL A 286 21.91 1.08 20.95
CA VAL A 286 22.86 -0.02 21.21
C VAL A 286 24.04 0.42 22.06
N ASP A 287 24.58 -0.53 22.82
CA ASP A 287 25.84 -0.41 23.55
C ASP A 287 26.91 -1.32 22.93
N LYS A 288 28.17 -0.85 22.88
CA LYS A 288 29.31 -1.70 22.54
C LYS A 288 29.92 -2.28 23.82
N VAL A 289 29.77 -3.58 24.02
CA VAL A 289 30.23 -4.29 25.23
C VAL A 289 31.28 -5.32 24.87
N LEU A 290 32.35 -5.43 25.66
CA LEU A 290 33.34 -6.50 25.46
C LEU A 290 32.72 -7.87 25.79
N ALA A 291 32.89 -8.83 24.88
CA ALA A 291 32.45 -10.21 25.08
C ALA A 291 33.15 -10.80 26.32
N ARG A 292 32.37 -11.13 27.36
CA ARG A 292 32.91 -11.63 28.64
C ARG A 292 33.38 -13.09 28.59
N ARG A 293 32.86 -13.87 27.65
CA ARG A 293 33.17 -15.30 27.49
C ARG A 293 33.40 -15.58 26.02
N SER A 294 34.33 -16.50 25.74
CA SER A 294 34.48 -17.02 24.38
C SER A 294 33.28 -17.91 24.05
N SER A 295 32.73 -17.73 22.86
CA SER A 295 31.76 -18.62 22.25
C SER A 295 32.39 -19.26 21.00
N VAL A 296 31.70 -20.24 20.40
CA VAL A 296 32.13 -20.87 19.13
C VAL A 296 32.37 -19.83 18.04
N ASN A 297 31.63 -18.72 18.07
CA ASN A 297 31.66 -17.70 17.02
C ASN A 297 32.40 -16.41 17.42
N GLN A 298 32.92 -16.30 18.64
CA GLN A 298 33.53 -15.05 19.11
C GLN A 298 34.48 -15.28 20.31
N SER A 299 35.71 -14.79 20.23
CA SER A 299 36.65 -14.78 21.36
C SER A 299 36.22 -13.80 22.45
N ALA A 300 36.52 -14.12 23.71
CA ALA A 300 36.42 -13.15 24.80
C ALA A 300 37.27 -11.89 24.49
N GLY A 301 36.73 -10.72 24.82
CA GLY A 301 37.37 -9.42 24.56
C GLY A 301 37.00 -8.78 23.22
N THR A 302 36.27 -9.45 22.33
CA THR A 302 35.76 -8.82 21.10
C THR A 302 34.62 -7.85 21.43
N LEU A 303 34.57 -6.67 20.80
CA LEU A 303 33.45 -5.74 20.95
C LEU A 303 32.19 -6.36 20.34
N GLU A 304 31.14 -6.45 21.13
CA GLU A 304 29.83 -7.00 20.78
C GLU A 304 28.78 -5.87 20.89
N THR A 305 28.02 -5.66 19.83
CA THR A 305 26.92 -4.68 19.82
C THR A 305 25.69 -5.29 20.49
N LYS A 306 25.20 -4.64 21.56
CA LYS A 306 24.04 -5.09 22.33
C LYS A 306 22.90 -4.09 22.24
N PRO A 307 21.68 -4.51 21.88
CA PRO A 307 20.51 -3.65 21.93
C PRO A 307 20.22 -3.18 23.36
N ILE A 308 19.97 -1.88 23.52
CA ILE A 308 19.42 -1.33 24.75
C ILE A 308 17.94 -1.71 24.77
N THR A 309 17.55 -2.59 25.70
CA THR A 309 16.18 -3.12 25.77
C THR A 309 15.24 -2.28 26.63
N PHE A 310 15.79 -1.41 27.49
CA PHE A 310 15.04 -0.58 28.41
C PHE A 310 15.49 0.87 28.30
N ILE A 311 14.58 1.75 27.89
CA ILE A 311 14.85 3.18 27.78
C ILE A 311 14.52 3.85 29.11
N THR A 312 15.53 4.50 29.69
CA THR A 312 15.32 5.44 30.79
C THR A 312 15.22 6.87 30.27
N LYS A 313 14.75 7.78 31.12
CA LYS A 313 14.74 9.21 30.80
C LYS A 313 16.13 9.75 30.47
N ASP A 314 17.17 9.23 31.11
CA ASP A 314 18.55 9.64 30.85
C ASP A 314 19.06 9.12 29.50
N VAL A 315 18.68 7.90 29.10
CA VAL A 315 18.97 7.39 27.75
C VAL A 315 18.27 8.25 26.70
N SER A 316 16.98 8.55 26.89
CA SER A 316 16.22 9.43 25.98
C SER A 316 16.90 10.80 25.85
N ARG A 317 17.25 11.44 26.98
CA ARG A 317 17.97 12.72 27.00
C ARG A 317 19.31 12.65 26.29
N MET A 318 20.10 11.62 26.57
CA MET A 318 21.41 11.42 25.94
C MET A 318 21.28 11.32 24.41
N PHE A 319 20.28 10.61 23.91
CA PHE A 319 20.04 10.51 22.46
C PHE A 319 19.57 11.84 21.87
N LEU A 320 18.68 12.56 22.54
CA LEU A 320 18.28 13.90 22.10
C LEU A 320 19.49 14.85 22.00
N ILE A 321 20.29 14.94 23.07
CA ILE A 321 21.40 15.90 23.16
C ILE A 321 22.58 15.49 22.28
N ASN A 322 22.98 14.22 22.28
CA ASN A 322 24.23 13.80 21.64
C ASN A 322 24.03 13.26 20.21
N LYS A 323 22.79 13.00 19.78
CA LYS A 323 22.50 12.47 18.44
C LYS A 323 21.58 13.39 17.65
N ILE A 324 20.41 13.70 18.19
CA ILE A 324 19.38 14.46 17.46
C ILE A 324 19.79 15.92 17.26
N LEU A 325 20.17 16.63 18.33
CA LEU A 325 20.54 18.05 18.23
C LEU A 325 21.73 18.27 17.28
N PRO A 326 22.85 17.51 17.34
CA PRO A 326 23.94 17.67 16.39
C PRO A 326 23.50 17.41 14.95
N ALA A 327 22.70 16.36 14.71
CA ALA A 327 22.22 16.03 13.37
C ALA A 327 21.28 17.11 12.81
N ILE A 328 20.43 17.72 13.64
CA ILE A 328 19.63 18.89 13.24
C ILE A 328 20.58 20.03 12.87
N LYS A 329 21.48 20.45 13.77
CA LYS A 329 22.38 21.60 13.54
C LYS A 329 23.26 21.44 12.30
N GLU A 330 23.67 20.21 11.99
CA GLU A 330 24.46 19.89 10.80
C GLU A 330 23.64 19.97 9.50
N LYS A 331 22.42 19.42 9.51
CA LYS A 331 21.61 19.22 8.29
C LYS A 331 20.56 20.29 8.05
N TRP A 332 20.26 21.14 9.04
CA TRP A 332 19.18 22.11 8.95
C TRP A 332 19.45 23.13 7.83
N PRO A 333 18.45 23.47 6.99
CA PRO A 333 18.60 24.44 5.93
C PRO A 333 18.97 25.82 6.50
N ARG A 334 20.06 26.41 5.99
CA ARG A 334 20.61 27.68 6.50
C ARG A 334 19.64 28.86 6.40
N GLU A 335 18.80 28.85 5.36
CA GLU A 335 17.74 29.84 5.14
C GLU A 335 16.70 29.87 6.27
N HIS A 336 16.51 28.75 6.97
CA HIS A 336 15.58 28.62 8.10
C HIS A 336 16.31 28.50 9.46
N ALA A 337 17.61 28.81 9.51
CA ALA A 337 18.40 28.63 10.74
C ALA A 337 17.99 29.58 11.88
N CYS A 338 17.38 30.72 11.56
CA CYS A 338 16.90 31.70 12.55
C CYS A 338 15.45 31.45 13.00
N GLU A 339 14.78 30.43 12.46
CA GLU A 339 13.43 30.07 12.86
C GLU A 339 13.43 29.13 14.07
N THR A 340 12.40 29.21 14.90
CA THR A 340 12.22 28.23 15.99
C THR A 340 11.90 26.87 15.40
N ILE A 341 12.69 25.87 15.79
CA ILE A 341 12.55 24.46 15.39
C ILE A 341 11.85 23.70 16.50
N PHE A 342 10.78 22.97 16.18
CA PHE A 342 10.07 22.12 17.13
C PHE A 342 10.38 20.66 16.89
N ILE A 343 10.85 19.96 17.93
CA ILE A 343 10.97 18.50 17.93
C ILE A 343 9.68 17.93 18.55
N GLN A 344 8.87 17.27 17.74
CA GLN A 344 7.65 16.61 18.17
C GLN A 344 7.93 15.15 18.56
N GLN A 345 7.57 14.79 19.79
CA GLN A 345 7.63 13.43 20.34
C GLN A 345 6.26 12.99 20.88
N ASP A 346 6.14 11.71 21.26
CA ASP A 346 4.97 11.21 21.99
C ASP A 346 5.07 11.48 23.50
N ASN A 347 4.06 11.04 24.27
CA ASN A 347 4.00 11.24 25.72
C ASN A 347 4.50 10.03 26.52
N ALA A 348 5.45 9.24 26.00
CA ALA A 348 5.97 8.09 26.72
C ALA A 348 6.59 8.54 28.07
N PRO A 349 6.43 7.76 29.17
CA PRO A 349 6.90 8.16 30.49
C PRO A 349 8.41 8.39 30.60
N TYR A 350 9.19 7.77 29.72
CA TYR A 350 10.64 7.93 29.65
C TYR A 350 11.09 9.11 28.79
N HIS A 351 10.17 9.86 28.17
CA HIS A 351 10.54 11.05 27.42
C HIS A 351 10.96 12.21 28.31
N VAL A 352 11.83 13.03 27.75
CA VAL A 352 12.33 14.24 28.39
C VAL A 352 11.21 15.26 28.50
N SER A 353 11.16 15.97 29.63
CA SER A 353 10.16 17.03 29.84
C SER A 353 10.42 18.19 28.88
N LEU A 354 9.36 18.92 28.51
CA LEU A 354 9.49 20.12 27.67
C LEU A 354 10.40 21.19 28.31
N ASP A 355 10.44 21.23 29.65
CA ASP A 355 11.21 22.17 30.45
C ASP A 355 12.55 21.59 30.96
N ASP A 356 13.05 20.50 30.38
CA ASP A 356 14.31 19.89 30.82
C ASP A 356 15.50 20.83 30.57
N GLU A 357 16.20 21.17 31.65
CA GLU A 357 17.24 22.22 31.65
C GLU A 357 18.45 21.83 30.80
N GLU A 358 18.93 20.59 30.95
CA GLU A 358 20.07 20.07 30.18
C GLU A 358 19.78 20.09 28.68
N PHE A 359 18.58 19.63 28.28
CA PHE A 359 18.15 19.71 26.89
C PHE A 359 18.10 21.16 26.40
N ARG A 360 17.47 22.07 27.16
CA ARG A 360 17.27 23.46 26.74
C ARG A 360 18.59 24.21 26.56
N VAL A 361 19.58 23.96 27.42
CA VAL A 361 20.93 24.53 27.28
C VAL A 361 21.55 24.05 25.96
N ALA A 362 21.64 22.73 25.75
CA ALA A 362 22.22 22.16 24.53
C ALA A 362 21.48 22.57 23.25
N ALA A 363 20.16 22.70 23.33
CA ALA A 363 19.29 23.12 22.23
C ALA A 363 19.54 24.57 21.78
N SER A 364 19.93 25.44 22.72
CA SER A 364 20.22 26.87 22.46
C SER A 364 21.65 27.14 21.95
N GLU A 365 22.55 26.17 22.07
CA GLU A 365 23.94 26.33 21.64
C GLU A 365 24.05 26.57 20.13
N GLY A 366 24.90 27.52 19.75
CA GLY A 366 25.13 27.86 18.34
C GLY A 366 24.09 28.80 17.73
N GLY A 367 23.23 29.42 18.56
CA GLY A 367 22.24 30.40 18.10
C GLY A 367 20.93 29.81 17.58
N PHE A 368 20.75 28.48 17.71
CA PHE A 368 19.51 27.80 17.38
C PHE A 368 18.46 28.00 18.48
N ASP A 369 17.18 28.02 18.09
CA ASP A 369 16.04 27.95 19.02
C ASP A 369 15.29 26.63 18.77
N ILE A 370 15.75 25.55 19.40
CA ILE A 370 15.14 24.21 19.29
C ILE A 370 14.32 23.93 20.55
N ARG A 371 13.05 23.54 20.38
CA ARG A 371 12.12 23.28 21.49
C ARG A 371 11.44 21.93 21.34
N LEU A 372 11.16 21.26 22.45
CA LEU A 372 10.33 20.06 22.44
C LEU A 372 8.86 20.43 22.37
N THR A 373 8.07 19.57 21.74
CA THR A 373 6.62 19.58 21.80
C THR A 373 6.11 18.14 21.83
N CYS A 374 4.90 17.95 22.37
CA CYS A 374 4.27 16.64 22.43
C CYS A 374 3.03 16.61 21.56
N GLN A 375 2.85 15.52 20.84
CA GLN A 375 1.56 15.21 20.23
C GLN A 375 0.54 14.80 21.32
N PRO A 376 -0.78 14.83 21.03
CA PRO A 376 -1.79 14.41 21.99
C PRO A 376 -1.65 12.92 22.38
N PRO A 377 -2.08 12.52 23.59
CA PRO A 377 -2.08 11.12 24.01
C PRO A 377 -2.83 10.20 23.04
N ASN A 378 -2.38 8.94 22.92
CA ASN A 378 -2.99 7.91 22.06
C ASN A 378 -3.21 8.35 20.60
N SER A 379 -2.28 9.13 20.04
CA SER A 379 -2.43 9.73 18.71
C SER A 379 -1.27 9.40 17.76
N PRO A 380 -1.03 8.11 17.44
CA PRO A 380 0.03 7.73 16.50
C PRO A 380 -0.20 8.29 15.08
N ASP A 381 -1.45 8.57 14.73
CA ASP A 381 -1.88 9.21 13.49
C ASP A 381 -1.54 10.71 13.38
N LEU A 382 -1.03 11.31 14.46
CA LEU A 382 -0.53 12.69 14.51
C LEU A 382 1.01 12.78 14.47
N ASN A 383 1.69 11.66 14.21
CA ASN A 383 3.13 11.62 13.90
C ASN A 383 3.34 11.13 12.48
N VAL A 384 4.16 11.83 11.68
CA VAL A 384 4.46 11.39 10.31
C VAL A 384 5.15 10.01 10.27
N LEU A 385 5.92 9.68 11.30
CA LEU A 385 6.65 8.41 11.40
C LEU A 385 5.71 7.22 11.60
N GLY A 386 4.64 7.43 12.37
CA GLY A 386 3.62 6.44 12.70
C GLY A 386 2.59 6.17 11.58
N LEU A 387 2.58 6.98 10.52
CA LEU A 387 1.70 6.78 9.37
C LEU A 387 2.29 5.71 8.42
N ASP A 388 3.18 6.10 7.51
CA ASP A 388 3.71 5.20 6.48
C ASP A 388 5.23 4.98 6.60
N PHE A 389 5.96 5.87 7.29
CA PHE A 389 7.42 5.85 7.29
C PHE A 389 8.00 4.56 7.86
N PHE A 390 7.60 4.18 9.08
CA PHE A 390 8.09 2.94 9.69
C PHE A 390 7.60 1.70 8.96
N SER A 391 6.39 1.71 8.40
CA SER A 391 5.86 0.60 7.61
C SER A 391 6.74 0.35 6.37
N ILE A 392 7.10 1.42 5.65
CA ILE A 392 7.98 1.35 4.47
C ILE A 392 9.38 0.89 4.86
N MET A 393 9.99 1.48 5.89
CA MET A 393 11.32 1.06 6.37
C MET A 393 11.34 -0.41 6.76
N GLN A 394 10.33 -0.86 7.50
CA GLN A 394 10.19 -2.23 7.95
C GLN A 394 10.02 -3.19 6.76
N SER A 395 9.23 -2.82 5.75
CA SER A 395 9.09 -3.57 4.51
C SER A 395 10.42 -3.70 3.74
N LEU A 396 11.19 -2.61 3.62
CA LEU A 396 12.51 -2.63 2.97
C LEU A 396 13.52 -3.50 3.72
N GLN A 397 13.55 -3.40 5.06
CA GLN A 397 14.42 -4.23 5.89
C GLN A 397 14.12 -5.72 5.74
N GLN A 398 12.85 -6.09 5.67
CA GLN A 398 12.41 -7.49 5.59
C GLN A 398 12.71 -8.17 4.26
N LYS A 399 13.05 -7.41 3.21
CA LYS A 399 13.53 -7.95 1.94
C LYS A 399 14.98 -8.45 2.00
N LYS A 400 15.68 -8.21 3.11
CA LYS A 400 17.07 -8.64 3.32
C LYS A 400 17.13 -9.70 4.41
N VAL A 401 17.96 -10.72 4.18
CA VAL A 401 18.30 -11.72 5.20
C VAL A 401 19.37 -11.14 6.11
N VAL A 402 19.14 -11.22 7.41
CA VAL A 402 20.02 -10.68 8.45
C VAL A 402 20.28 -11.77 9.50
N ASN A 403 21.54 -11.94 9.89
CA ASN A 403 21.98 -12.99 10.82
C ASN A 403 22.68 -12.44 12.06
N SER A 404 22.94 -11.13 12.12
CA SER A 404 23.58 -10.47 13.26
C SER A 404 22.96 -9.11 13.58
N VAL A 405 23.17 -8.63 14.80
CA VAL A 405 22.69 -7.30 15.24
C VAL A 405 23.29 -6.20 14.36
N ASP A 406 24.57 -6.29 14.02
CA ASP A 406 25.25 -5.30 13.18
C ASP A 406 24.70 -5.30 11.75
N GLU A 407 24.42 -6.48 11.18
CA GLU A 407 23.75 -6.58 9.86
C GLU A 407 22.34 -5.99 9.91
N LEU A 408 21.58 -6.25 10.98
CA LEU A 408 20.25 -5.67 11.16
C LEU A 408 20.33 -4.14 11.21
N ILE A 409 21.28 -3.58 11.96
CA ILE A 409 21.49 -2.13 12.03
C ILE A 409 21.79 -1.57 10.64
N GLN A 410 22.75 -2.16 9.94
CA GLN A 410 23.16 -1.71 8.61
C GLN A 410 21.99 -1.76 7.60
N VAL A 411 21.17 -2.80 7.65
CA VAL A 411 19.99 -2.92 6.76
C VAL A 411 18.95 -1.86 7.09
N VAL A 412 18.70 -1.55 8.37
CA VAL A 412 17.76 -0.49 8.77
C VAL A 412 18.27 0.89 8.37
N GLU A 413 19.56 1.16 8.55
CA GLU A 413 20.20 2.41 8.10
C GLU A 413 20.09 2.55 6.57
N ASN A 414 20.37 1.47 5.82
CA ASN A 414 20.19 1.46 4.37
C ASN A 414 18.72 1.66 3.96
N ALA A 415 17.77 1.11 4.71
CA ALA A 415 16.33 1.32 4.47
C ALA A 415 15.93 2.79 4.71
N TYR A 416 16.51 3.43 5.72
CA TYR A 416 16.32 4.85 5.99
C TYR A 416 16.89 5.71 4.85
N GLU A 417 18.12 5.43 4.41
CA GLU A 417 18.77 6.20 3.33
C GLU A 417 18.10 5.98 1.96
N SER A 418 17.59 4.78 1.68
CA SER A 418 16.84 4.48 0.46
C SER A 418 15.38 4.95 0.48
N PHE A 419 14.88 5.46 1.61
CA PHE A 419 13.52 5.99 1.69
C PHE A 419 13.29 7.11 0.69
N ASP A 420 12.25 6.97 -0.14
CA ASP A 420 11.93 7.93 -1.18
C ASP A 420 11.41 9.26 -0.62
N ILE A 421 12.05 10.35 -1.03
CA ILE A 421 11.74 11.72 -0.57
C ILE A 421 10.36 12.16 -1.09
N LYS A 422 9.94 11.69 -2.28
CA LYS A 422 8.60 11.97 -2.80
C LYS A 422 7.53 11.34 -1.91
N SER A 423 7.77 10.12 -1.44
CA SER A 423 6.95 9.45 -0.43
C SER A 423 6.92 10.21 0.90
N SER A 424 8.05 10.78 1.35
CA SER A 424 8.08 11.71 2.48
C SER A 424 7.11 12.90 2.29
N LYS A 425 7.20 13.59 1.15
CA LYS A 425 6.32 14.73 0.81
C LYS A 425 4.83 14.35 0.89
N LYS A 426 4.47 13.16 0.40
CA LYS A 426 3.11 12.62 0.47
C LYS A 426 2.65 12.31 1.90
N ASN A 427 3.54 11.84 2.78
CA ASN A 427 3.24 11.50 4.16
C ASN A 427 2.83 12.73 4.99
N PHE A 428 3.48 13.88 4.79
CA PHE A 428 3.08 15.14 5.45
C PHE A 428 1.66 15.58 5.05
N LEU A 429 1.25 15.32 3.81
CA LEU A 429 -0.15 15.53 3.40
C LEU A 429 -1.09 14.47 3.96
N THR A 430 -0.60 13.25 4.24
CA THR A 430 -1.39 12.24 4.98
C THR A 430 -1.67 12.75 6.38
N LEU A 431 -0.66 13.29 7.06
CA LEU A 431 -0.79 13.87 8.38
C LEU A 431 -1.83 15.01 8.42
N GLN A 432 -1.77 15.95 7.47
CA GLN A 432 -2.79 17.01 7.38
C GLN A 432 -4.18 16.45 7.08
N SER A 433 -4.30 15.44 6.20
CA SER A 433 -5.57 14.75 5.92
C SER A 433 -6.14 14.06 7.16
N CYS A 434 -5.29 13.42 7.99
CA CYS A 434 -5.68 12.89 9.29
C CYS A 434 -6.22 13.99 10.19
N MET A 435 -5.53 15.14 10.30
CA MET A 435 -6.02 16.28 11.10
C MET A 435 -7.39 16.78 10.65
N VAL A 436 -7.65 16.84 9.33
CA VAL A 436 -8.97 17.19 8.78
C VAL A 436 -10.04 16.20 9.25
N GLU A 437 -9.78 14.89 9.13
CA GLU A 437 -10.75 13.87 9.54
C GLU A 437 -10.96 13.86 11.07
N ILE A 438 -9.91 14.11 11.86
CA ILE A 438 -10.01 14.28 13.31
C ILE A 438 -10.93 15.45 13.64
N MET A 439 -10.78 16.59 12.95
CA MET A 439 -11.67 17.74 13.15
C MET A 439 -13.12 17.42 12.79
N LYS A 440 -13.37 16.80 11.62
CA LYS A 440 -14.71 16.36 11.18
C LYS A 440 -15.35 15.39 12.17
N ARG A 441 -14.56 14.51 12.79
CA ARG A 441 -15.00 13.51 13.77
C ARG A 441 -14.85 13.95 15.22
N LYS A 442 -14.72 15.25 15.47
CA LYS A 442 -14.69 15.85 16.81
C LYS A 442 -13.63 15.23 17.73
N GLY A 443 -12.46 14.88 17.20
CA GLY A 443 -11.33 14.31 17.94
C GLY A 443 -11.25 12.78 17.93
N SER A 444 -12.24 12.09 17.37
CA SER A 444 -12.30 10.62 17.33
C SER A 444 -11.20 10.03 16.44
N ASN A 445 -10.82 8.78 16.71
CA ASN A 445 -9.97 7.95 15.86
C ASN A 445 -10.79 7.01 14.95
N ASP A 446 -12.12 7.09 14.99
CA ASP A 446 -13.02 6.35 14.10
C ASP A 446 -13.21 7.10 12.77
N TYR A 447 -12.19 7.00 11.93
CA TYR A 447 -12.22 7.46 10.56
C TYR A 447 -11.33 6.59 9.67
N LYS A 448 -11.50 6.78 8.36
CA LYS A 448 -10.58 6.27 7.35
C LYS A 448 -9.75 7.44 6.84
N ILE A 449 -8.47 7.21 6.59
CA ILE A 449 -7.59 8.21 6.00
C ILE A 449 -8.14 8.54 4.60
N SER A 450 -8.34 9.84 4.32
CA SER A 450 -8.87 10.25 3.02
C SER A 450 -7.84 10.04 1.91
N HIS A 451 -8.24 9.32 0.86
CA HIS A 451 -7.43 9.09 -0.33
C HIS A 451 -7.51 10.30 -1.28
N MET A 452 -6.39 10.98 -1.49
CA MET A 452 -6.32 12.20 -2.31
C MET A 452 -5.63 12.01 -3.67
N LYS A 453 -5.49 10.76 -4.15
CA LYS A 453 -4.78 10.42 -5.40
C LYS A 453 -3.44 11.17 -5.54
N LYS A 454 -2.64 11.18 -4.47
CA LYS A 454 -1.44 12.02 -4.34
C LYS A 454 -0.42 11.77 -5.44
N ASP A 455 -0.30 10.54 -5.91
CA ASP A 455 0.60 10.20 -7.02
C ASP A 455 0.17 10.89 -8.32
N VAL A 456 -1.13 10.89 -8.63
CA VAL A 456 -1.67 11.60 -9.80
C VAL A 456 -1.42 13.10 -9.67
N LEU A 457 -1.68 13.68 -8.49
CA LEU A 457 -1.44 15.10 -8.24
C LEU A 457 0.05 15.46 -8.32
N PHE A 458 0.93 14.57 -7.86
CA PHE A 458 2.38 14.75 -7.92
C PHE A 458 2.87 14.72 -9.38
N THR A 459 2.47 13.73 -10.17
CA THR A 459 2.84 13.62 -11.58
C THR A 459 2.34 14.81 -12.41
N GLN A 460 1.22 15.42 -12.03
CA GLN A 460 0.68 16.61 -12.68
C GLN A 460 1.33 17.93 -12.20
N GLY A 461 2.24 17.91 -11.23
CA GLY A 461 2.80 19.13 -10.61
C GLY A 461 1.78 19.94 -9.80
N ARG A 462 0.68 19.30 -9.37
CA ARG A 462 -0.46 19.95 -8.67
C ARG A 462 -0.60 19.52 -7.21
N LEU A 463 0.35 18.77 -6.68
CA LEU A 463 0.32 18.31 -5.29
C LEU A 463 0.48 19.52 -4.36
N PRO A 464 -0.52 19.87 -3.54
CA PRO A 464 -0.42 21.03 -2.67
C PRO A 464 0.61 20.80 -1.57
N ILE A 465 1.20 21.88 -1.06
CA ILE A 465 2.05 21.82 0.14
C ILE A 465 1.16 21.77 1.40
N ARG A 466 0.04 22.50 1.39
CA ARG A 466 -0.84 22.68 2.55
C ARG A 466 -2.27 22.38 2.15
N LEU A 467 -2.98 21.63 2.98
CA LEU A 467 -4.40 21.38 2.81
C LEU A 467 -5.21 22.54 3.39
N LYS A 468 -6.36 22.79 2.75
CA LYS A 468 -7.42 23.65 3.27
C LYS A 468 -8.36 22.82 4.14
N CYS A 469 -9.00 23.48 5.10
CA CYS A 469 -10.03 22.90 5.94
C CYS A 469 -11.37 23.58 5.68
N ASP A 470 -12.44 22.80 5.82
CA ASP A 470 -13.79 23.35 5.85
C ASP A 470 -13.95 24.25 7.09
N ARG A 471 -14.69 25.34 6.93
CA ARG A 471 -14.92 26.35 7.97
C ARG A 471 -15.84 25.86 9.08
#